data_AF-A0A0B2UIQ3-F1
#
_entry.id   AF-A0A0B2UIQ3-F1
#
_cell.length_a   1.000
_cell.length_b   1.000
_cell.length_c   1.000
_cell.angle_alpha   90.00
_cell.angle_beta   90.00
_cell.angle_gamma   90.00
#
_symmetry.space_group_name_H-M   'P 1'
#
loop_
_entity.id
_entity.type
_entity.pdbx_description
1 polymer ?
#
loop_
_entity_poly.entity_id
_entity_poly.type
_entity_poly.pdbx_seq_one_letter_code
_entity_poly.pdbx_strand_id
1 'polypeptide(L)'
;MIAEIHEVRPERFNNALKLHLKSNNKIVPIKDHDIMKTGTGKQQAPSDDTWYLTRVASVMRRIAVMGSVTSEQLAEIYGCMKNRGCRPDKFAPAFKEIGDSILENLKNIGWIVFNGKSEAVLTEQGKSVVKEIIQKVRE
;
A
#
# COMPACT_ATOMS: atom_id res chain seq x y z
N MET A 1 -14.44 6.57 6.83
CA MET A 1 -13.81 5.44 7.52
C MET A 1 -14.71 4.22 7.39
N ILE A 2 -14.16 3.02 7.18
CA ILE A 2 -14.93 1.77 7.13
C ILE A 2 -14.74 1.05 8.46
N ALA A 3 -15.75 0.99 9.33
CA ALA A 3 -15.61 0.40 10.66
C ALA A 3 -15.29 -1.11 10.61
N GLU A 4 -15.89 -1.82 9.66
CA GLU A 4 -15.78 -3.27 9.45
C GLU A 4 -14.32 -3.74 9.23
N ILE A 5 -13.40 -2.85 8.80
CA ILE A 5 -11.99 -3.20 8.55
C ILE A 5 -11.24 -3.62 9.83
N HIS A 6 -11.74 -3.21 11.00
CA HIS A 6 -11.12 -3.50 12.28
C HIS A 6 -11.46 -4.91 12.80
N GLU A 7 -12.50 -5.54 12.26
CA GLU A 7 -12.92 -6.88 12.68
C GLU A 7 -12.04 -7.99 12.08
N VAL A 8 -11.35 -7.70 10.99
CA VAL A 8 -10.53 -8.68 10.26
C VAL A 8 -9.05 -8.51 10.55
N ARG A 9 -8.33 -9.63 10.71
CA ARG A 9 -6.87 -9.64 10.87
C ARG A 9 -6.20 -9.00 9.63
N PRO A 10 -5.30 -8.01 9.81
CA PRO A 10 -4.69 -7.27 8.69
C PRO A 10 -4.02 -8.15 7.64
N GLU A 11 -3.35 -9.20 8.10
CA GLU A 11 -2.64 -10.16 7.26
C GLU A 11 -3.57 -10.91 6.30
N ARG A 12 -4.71 -11.42 6.81
CA ARG A 12 -5.69 -12.13 5.99
C ARG A 12 -6.32 -11.22 4.94
N PHE A 13 -6.66 -9.99 5.33
CA PHE A 13 -7.18 -8.99 4.40
C PHE A 13 -6.19 -8.67 3.28
N ASN A 14 -4.92 -8.39 3.64
CA ASN A 14 -3.90 -8.05 2.66
C ASN A 14 -3.65 -9.20 1.67
N ASN A 15 -3.64 -10.45 2.15
CA ASN A 15 -3.46 -11.62 1.30
C ASN A 15 -4.67 -11.85 0.36
N ALA A 16 -5.89 -11.72 0.86
CA ALA A 16 -7.10 -11.85 0.05
C ALA A 16 -7.17 -10.77 -1.04
N LEU A 17 -6.87 -9.52 -0.68
CA LEU A 17 -6.84 -8.41 -1.65
C LEU A 17 -5.70 -8.58 -2.66
N LYS A 18 -4.52 -9.08 -2.26
CA LYS A 18 -3.42 -9.44 -3.17
C LYS A 18 -3.87 -10.45 -4.22
N LEU A 19 -4.58 -11.51 -3.81
CA LEU A 19 -5.10 -12.54 -4.73
C LEU A 19 -6.14 -11.97 -5.70
N HIS A 20 -7.03 -11.10 -5.21
CA HIS A 20 -8.01 -10.40 -6.04
C HIS A 20 -7.32 -9.50 -7.09
N LEU A 21 -6.31 -8.75 -6.67
CA LEU A 21 -5.52 -7.90 -7.57
C LEU A 21 -4.75 -8.70 -8.62
N LYS A 22 -4.17 -9.84 -8.23
CA LYS A 22 -3.47 -10.76 -9.14
C LYS A 22 -4.42 -11.34 -10.20
N SER A 23 -5.70 -11.54 -9.88
CA SER A 23 -6.69 -12.04 -10.83
C SER A 23 -7.10 -10.97 -11.86
N ASN A 24 -7.11 -9.70 -11.45
CA ASN A 24 -7.59 -8.61 -12.29
C ASN A 24 -6.53 -8.03 -13.24
N ASN A 25 -5.23 -8.21 -12.98
CA ASN A 25 -4.11 -7.76 -13.85
C ASN A 25 -4.14 -6.28 -14.28
N LYS A 26 -4.87 -5.40 -13.56
CA LYS A 26 -5.01 -3.97 -13.91
C LYS A 26 -3.91 -3.07 -13.33
N ILE A 27 -3.04 -3.60 -12.47
CA ILE A 27 -1.98 -2.83 -11.81
C ILE A 27 -0.70 -2.98 -12.59
N VAL A 28 -0.12 -1.86 -13.01
CA VAL A 28 1.20 -1.82 -13.64
C VAL A 28 2.24 -1.52 -12.56
N PRO A 29 3.15 -2.46 -12.24
CA PRO A 29 4.23 -2.19 -11.31
C PRO A 29 5.12 -1.04 -11.79
N ILE A 30 5.80 -0.39 -10.85
CA ILE A 30 6.80 0.63 -11.19
C ILE A 30 7.93 0.03 -12.03
N LYS A 31 8.59 0.86 -12.84
CA LYS A 31 9.79 0.46 -13.59
C LYS A 31 10.86 -0.07 -12.63
N ASP A 32 11.53 -1.15 -13.00
CA ASP A 32 12.63 -1.79 -12.25
C ASP A 32 12.26 -2.27 -10.82
N HIS A 33 10.98 -2.59 -10.58
CA HIS A 33 10.47 -3.04 -9.27
C HIS A 33 11.10 -4.35 -8.74
N ASP A 34 11.73 -5.13 -9.62
CA ASP A 34 12.43 -6.37 -9.33
C ASP A 34 13.81 -6.13 -8.68
N ILE A 35 14.51 -5.06 -9.09
CA ILE A 35 15.86 -4.75 -8.61
C ILE A 35 15.82 -3.70 -7.49
N MET A 36 14.79 -2.84 -7.46
CA MET A 36 14.71 -1.72 -6.53
C MET A 36 14.49 -2.14 -5.07
N LYS A 37 15.14 -1.41 -4.17
CA LYS A 37 14.82 -1.44 -2.74
C LYS A 37 13.57 -0.62 -2.47
N THR A 38 12.89 -0.87 -1.35
CA THR A 38 11.68 -0.10 -1.00
C THR A 38 11.96 1.20 -0.24
N GLY A 39 13.21 1.45 0.13
CA GLY A 39 13.61 2.65 0.88
C GLY A 39 15.10 2.68 1.18
N THR A 40 15.60 3.87 1.53
CA THR A 40 17.04 4.11 1.77
C THR A 40 17.59 3.37 2.98
N GLY A 41 16.73 3.02 3.95
CA GLY A 41 17.09 2.26 5.14
C GLY A 41 17.21 0.75 4.94
N LYS A 42 16.66 0.21 3.84
CA LYS A 42 16.73 -1.22 3.53
C LYS A 42 18.08 -1.56 2.89
N GLN A 43 18.61 -2.72 3.27
CA GLN A 43 19.89 -3.23 2.75
C GLN A 43 19.70 -3.98 1.43
N GLN A 44 18.61 -4.73 1.28
CA GLN A 44 18.30 -5.53 0.09
C GLN A 44 16.91 -5.22 -0.49
N ALA A 45 16.70 -5.66 -1.72
CA ALA A 45 15.38 -5.65 -2.38
C ALA A 45 14.44 -6.68 -1.75
N PRO A 46 13.11 -6.54 -1.93
CA PRO A 46 12.15 -7.54 -1.46
C PRO A 46 12.39 -8.92 -2.08
N SER A 47 12.26 -9.97 -1.29
CA SER A 47 12.46 -11.36 -1.75
C SER A 47 11.25 -11.95 -2.49
N ASP A 48 10.06 -11.38 -2.34
CA ASP A 48 8.83 -11.83 -3.02
C ASP A 48 8.64 -11.06 -4.32
N ASP A 49 8.64 -11.72 -5.48
CA ASP A 49 8.40 -11.10 -6.79
C ASP A 49 7.08 -10.33 -6.85
N THR A 50 6.08 -10.77 -6.09
CA THR A 50 4.74 -10.16 -6.04
C THR A 50 4.60 -9.14 -4.91
N TRP A 51 5.71 -8.63 -4.37
CA TRP A 51 5.72 -7.66 -3.26
C TRP A 51 4.94 -6.38 -3.58
N TYR A 52 4.94 -5.94 -4.83
CA TYR A 52 4.27 -4.71 -5.26
C TYR A 52 2.76 -4.81 -5.02
N LEU A 53 2.14 -5.94 -5.37
CA LEU A 53 0.71 -6.21 -5.13
C LEU A 53 0.40 -6.28 -3.63
N THR A 54 1.29 -6.89 -2.85
CA THR A 54 1.19 -6.90 -1.38
C THR A 54 1.22 -5.47 -0.82
N ARG A 55 2.07 -4.61 -1.38
CA ARG A 55 2.16 -3.19 -0.99
C ARG A 55 0.88 -2.45 -1.35
N VAL A 56 0.32 -2.67 -2.54
CA VAL A 56 -0.96 -2.06 -2.95
C VAL A 56 -2.07 -2.44 -1.98
N ALA A 57 -2.17 -3.73 -1.62
CA ALA A 57 -3.16 -4.20 -0.67
C ALA A 57 -3.04 -3.52 0.70
N SER A 58 -1.79 -3.39 1.20
CA SER A 58 -1.50 -2.70 2.45
C SER A 58 -1.84 -1.20 2.40
N VAL A 59 -1.56 -0.51 1.29
CA VAL A 59 -1.90 0.91 1.09
C VAL A 59 -3.42 1.08 1.07
N MET A 60 -4.15 0.24 0.34
CA MET A 60 -5.61 0.27 0.29
C MET A 60 -6.20 0.10 1.69
N ARG A 61 -5.67 -0.83 2.50
CA ARG A 61 -6.07 -1.00 3.90
C ARG A 61 -5.79 0.26 4.73
N ARG A 62 -4.61 0.88 4.55
CA ARG A 62 -4.26 2.12 5.27
C ARG A 62 -5.24 3.24 4.99
N ILE A 63 -5.66 3.41 3.74
CA ILE A 63 -6.66 4.42 3.37
C ILE A 63 -8.03 4.08 3.97
N ALA A 64 -8.42 2.80 4.00
CA ALA A 64 -9.67 2.39 4.64
C ALA A 64 -9.72 2.71 6.15
N VAL A 65 -8.59 2.56 6.83
CA VAL A 65 -8.43 2.82 8.28
C VAL A 65 -8.31 4.33 8.56
N MET A 66 -7.43 5.04 7.88
CA MET A 66 -7.14 6.46 8.15
C MET A 66 -8.17 7.41 7.51
N GLY A 67 -8.89 6.96 6.48
CA GLY A 67 -9.85 7.75 5.72
C GLY A 67 -9.23 8.50 4.55
N SER A 68 -8.13 9.23 4.81
CA SER A 68 -7.29 9.86 3.79
C SER A 68 -5.82 9.58 4.05
N VAL A 69 -5.00 9.56 2.99
CA VAL A 69 -3.55 9.35 3.10
C VAL A 69 -2.81 10.16 2.03
N THR A 70 -1.65 10.71 2.38
CA THR A 70 -0.70 11.31 1.43
C THR A 70 0.50 10.38 1.16
N SER A 71 1.20 10.57 0.04
CA SER A 71 2.39 9.79 -0.27
C SER A 71 3.53 10.01 0.75
N GLU A 72 3.59 11.17 1.37
CA GLU A 72 4.55 11.47 2.45
C GLU A 72 4.27 10.63 3.69
N GLN A 73 3.00 10.53 4.11
CA GLN A 73 2.59 9.66 5.21
C GLN A 73 2.88 8.20 4.90
N LEU A 74 2.67 7.75 3.65
CA LEU A 74 3.06 6.39 3.24
C LEU A 74 4.57 6.17 3.37
N ALA A 75 5.39 7.15 2.98
CA ALA A 75 6.83 7.07 3.09
C ALA A 75 7.30 6.98 4.55
N GLU A 76 6.64 7.68 5.48
CA GLU A 76 6.89 7.58 6.91
C GLU A 76 6.44 6.25 7.49
N ILE A 77 5.21 5.82 7.19
CA ILE A 77 4.63 4.55 7.68
C ILE A 77 5.47 3.35 7.27
N TYR A 78 5.98 3.35 6.04
CA TYR A 78 6.79 2.27 5.50
C TYR A 78 8.29 2.47 5.69
N GLY A 79 8.68 3.56 6.35
CA GLY A 79 10.06 3.83 6.74
C GLY A 79 10.61 2.80 7.71
N CYS A 80 11.92 2.85 7.92
CA CYS A 80 12.59 1.97 8.87
C CYS A 80 13.84 2.63 9.47
N MET A 81 14.34 2.08 10.56
CA MET A 81 15.64 2.48 11.11
C MET A 81 16.74 2.02 10.16
N LYS A 82 17.52 2.98 9.65
CA LYS A 82 18.67 2.71 8.80
C LYS A 82 19.88 2.39 9.67
N ASN A 83 20.43 1.19 9.49
CA ASN A 83 21.73 0.83 10.03
C ASN A 83 22.83 1.62 9.31
N ARG A 84 23.62 2.37 10.08
CA ARG A 84 24.70 3.25 9.58
C ARG A 84 26.11 2.71 9.88
N GLY A 85 26.22 1.40 10.09
CA GLY A 85 27.47 0.74 10.49
C GLY A 85 27.80 1.06 11.94
N CYS A 86 28.93 1.73 12.18
CA CYS A 86 29.38 2.08 13.53
C CYS A 86 28.63 3.27 14.16
N ARG A 87 27.89 4.06 13.36
CA ARG A 87 27.12 5.21 13.87
C ARG A 87 25.74 4.74 14.34
N PRO A 88 25.15 5.41 15.35
CA PRO A 88 23.80 5.08 15.80
C PRO A 88 22.77 5.11 14.67
N ASP A 89 21.79 4.22 14.80
CA ASP A 89 20.68 4.09 13.87
C ASP A 89 19.86 5.39 13.78
N LYS A 90 19.35 5.67 12.59
CA LYS A 90 18.48 6.83 12.36
C LYS A 90 17.30 6.43 11.48
N PHE A 91 16.13 6.96 11.79
CA PHE A 91 14.95 6.76 10.96
C PHE A 91 15.20 7.27 9.52
N ALA A 92 14.83 6.46 8.56
CA ALA A 92 14.89 6.79 7.14
C ALA A 92 13.54 6.45 6.48
N PRO A 93 12.92 7.41 5.76
CA PRO A 93 11.65 7.17 5.08
C PRO A 93 11.83 6.19 3.92
N ALA A 94 10.71 5.55 3.54
CA ALA A 94 10.62 4.78 2.31
C ALA A 94 10.66 5.69 1.06
N PHE A 95 10.84 5.10 -0.12
CA PHE A 95 10.80 5.86 -1.35
C PHE A 95 9.37 6.35 -1.64
N LYS A 96 9.22 7.67 -1.84
CA LYS A 96 7.93 8.30 -2.14
C LYS A 96 7.36 7.82 -3.48
N GLU A 97 8.24 7.61 -4.46
CA GLU A 97 7.93 7.14 -5.82
C GLU A 97 7.07 5.86 -5.84
N ILE A 98 7.33 4.92 -4.92
CA ILE A 98 6.53 3.69 -4.81
C ILE A 98 5.10 4.03 -4.35
N GLY A 99 4.97 4.93 -3.37
CA GLY A 99 3.67 5.40 -2.89
C GLY A 99 2.90 6.14 -3.97
N ASP A 100 3.56 7.06 -4.67
CA ASP A 100 2.96 7.84 -5.76
C ASP A 100 2.47 6.93 -6.90
N SER A 101 3.31 5.98 -7.34
CA SER A 101 2.95 4.98 -8.36
C SER A 101 1.73 4.14 -7.96
N ILE A 102 1.65 3.72 -6.69
CA ILE A 102 0.50 2.94 -6.21
C ILE A 102 -0.77 3.78 -6.19
N LEU A 103 -0.70 5.03 -5.72
CA LEU A 103 -1.85 5.92 -5.68
C LEU A 103 -2.35 6.27 -7.08
N GLU A 104 -1.44 6.47 -8.03
CA GLU A 104 -1.78 6.69 -9.44
C GLU A 104 -2.44 5.45 -10.07
N ASN A 105 -1.90 4.26 -9.84
CA ASN A 105 -2.52 3.00 -10.28
C ASN A 105 -3.94 2.83 -9.73
N LEU A 106 -4.14 3.08 -8.43
CA LEU A 106 -5.44 2.96 -7.79
C LEU A 106 -6.44 4.03 -8.27
N LYS A 107 -5.94 5.22 -8.63
CA LYS A 107 -6.73 6.27 -9.29
C LYS A 107 -7.16 5.84 -10.70
N ASN A 108 -6.25 5.27 -11.49
CA ASN A 108 -6.56 4.79 -12.85
C ASN A 108 -7.60 3.67 -12.85
N ILE A 109 -7.64 2.85 -11.80
CA ILE A 109 -8.67 1.82 -11.60
C ILE A 109 -10.02 2.43 -11.15
N GLY A 110 -10.03 3.65 -10.61
CA GLY A 110 -11.23 4.34 -10.10
C GLY A 110 -11.56 4.06 -8.63
N TRP A 111 -10.67 3.41 -7.88
CA TRP A 111 -10.89 3.07 -6.47
C TRP A 111 -10.59 4.22 -5.51
N ILE A 112 -9.77 5.18 -5.96
CA ILE A 112 -9.33 6.33 -5.18
C ILE A 112 -9.55 7.61 -6.00
N VAL A 113 -9.89 8.68 -5.30
CA VAL A 113 -9.86 10.06 -5.80
C VAL A 113 -8.94 10.89 -4.91
N PHE A 114 -8.24 11.86 -5.51
CA PHE A 114 -7.51 12.86 -4.75
C PHE A 114 -8.47 13.97 -4.31
N ASN A 115 -8.59 14.17 -3.00
CA ASN A 115 -9.27 15.31 -2.42
C ASN A 115 -8.24 16.44 -2.22
N GLY A 116 -8.46 17.59 -2.86
CA GLY A 116 -7.49 18.68 -2.87
C GLY A 116 -6.20 18.36 -3.63
N LYS A 117 -5.04 18.77 -3.09
CA LYS A 117 -3.75 18.69 -3.80
C LYS A 117 -3.12 17.28 -3.80
N SER A 118 -3.26 16.51 -2.72
CA SER A 118 -2.48 15.26 -2.56
C SER A 118 -3.07 14.20 -1.63
N GLU A 119 -4.28 14.40 -1.10
CA GLU A 119 -4.89 13.45 -0.16
C GLU A 119 -5.71 12.40 -0.91
N ALA A 120 -5.29 11.15 -0.88
CA ALA A 120 -6.01 10.03 -1.47
C ALA A 120 -7.17 9.59 -0.57
N VAL A 121 -8.38 9.57 -1.10
CA VAL A 121 -9.61 9.14 -0.43
C VAL A 121 -10.30 8.05 -1.24
N LEU A 122 -10.92 7.07 -0.57
CA LEU A 122 -11.67 6.00 -1.21
C LEU A 122 -12.96 6.49 -1.88
N THR A 123 -13.18 6.08 -3.12
CA THR A 123 -14.46 6.22 -3.83
C THR A 123 -15.49 5.23 -3.32
N GLU A 124 -16.76 5.39 -3.72
CA GLU A 124 -17.80 4.40 -3.41
C GLU A 124 -17.47 3.01 -3.96
N GLN A 125 -16.92 2.96 -5.18
CA GLN A 125 -16.43 1.72 -5.79
C GLN A 125 -15.30 1.10 -4.95
N GLY A 126 -14.32 1.90 -4.54
CA GLY A 126 -13.23 1.43 -3.69
C GLY A 126 -13.72 0.91 -2.33
N LYS A 127 -14.72 1.55 -1.73
CA LYS A 127 -15.35 1.09 -0.49
C LYS A 127 -16.07 -0.25 -0.68
N SER A 128 -16.79 -0.43 -1.80
CA SER A 128 -17.49 -1.67 -2.12
C SER A 128 -16.52 -2.86 -2.20
N VAL A 129 -15.41 -2.69 -2.93
CA VAL A 129 -14.37 -3.73 -3.06
C VAL A 129 -13.76 -4.09 -1.70
N VAL A 130 -13.48 -3.09 -0.85
CA VAL A 130 -12.94 -3.36 0.50
C VAL A 130 -13.94 -4.18 1.33
N LYS A 131 -15.23 -3.87 1.26
CA LYS A 131 -16.28 -4.62 1.97
C LYS A 131 -16.44 -6.04 1.44
N GLU A 132 -16.40 -6.23 0.12
CA GLU A 132 -16.43 -7.55 -0.52
C GLU A 132 -15.28 -8.44 -0.02
N ILE A 133 -14.06 -7.90 0.04
CA ILE A 133 -12.90 -8.62 0.54
C ILE A 133 -13.01 -8.90 2.05
N ILE A 134 -13.55 -7.97 2.85
CA ILE A 134 -13.83 -8.22 4.27
C ILE A 134 -14.79 -9.41 4.41
N GLN A 135 -15.87 -9.43 3.64
CA GLN A 135 -16.85 -10.52 3.68
C GLN A 135 -16.23 -11.86 3.30
N LYS A 136 -15.44 -11.90 2.23
CA LYS A 136 -14.71 -13.10 1.78
C LYS A 136 -13.71 -13.65 2.80
N VAL A 137 -13.18 -12.81 3.68
CA VAL A 137 -12.22 -13.24 4.73
C VAL A 137 -12.93 -13.67 6.02
N ARG A 138 -14.18 -13.23 6.22
CA ARG A 138 -15.02 -13.69 7.33
C ARG A 138 -15.56 -15.10 7.10
N GLU A 139 -15.88 -15.41 5.85
CA GLU A 139 -16.19 -16.76 5.37
C GLU A 139 -14.97 -17.69 5.49
#